data_AF-A0AAV9E9M6-F1
#
_entry.id   AF-A0AAV9E9M6-F1
#
_cell.length_a   1.000
_cell.length_b   1.000
_cell.length_c   1.000
_cell.angle_alpha   90.00
_cell.angle_beta   90.00
_cell.angle_gamma   90.00
#
_symmetry.space_group_name_H-M   'P 1'
#
loop_
_entity.id
_entity.type
_entity.pdbx_description
1 polymer ?
#
loop_
_entity_poly.entity_id
_entity_poly.type
_entity_poly.pdbx_seq_one_letter_code
_entity_poly.pdbx_strand_id
1 'polypeptide(L)'
;MTTLSVANASLQANGKGFSDFSGLRSSTAFFPFSAKKSSEDFISIISFQTSAVRGSGYQKGVTEAKLKVAINGFGRIGRNFLRCWHGRKDSPLDVIAINDTGGVKQASHLLKYDSTLGIFDADVKPVGDDAISVDGKVIKVVSNRNPINLPWKEGAGKHIEAGAKKVLITAPGKGNIPTYVIGVNADAYNPAEPIISNASCTTNCLAPFVKVIDQKFGIIKGTMTTTHSYTGDQRLLDASHRDLRRARAAALNIVPTSTGAAKAVALVLPNLKGKLNGIALRVPTPNVSVVDLVVQVSKKTFAEEVNEGFREAAAKDMKGILSVCDEPLVSVDFRCSDVSSTVDSSLTMVMGDDMVKVIAWYDNEWGYSQRVVDLADIVANNWK
;
A
#
# COMPACT_ATOMS: atom_id res chain seq x y z
N MET A 1 -15.89 -51.96 30.79
CA MET A 1 -15.63 -51.21 32.04
C MET A 1 -14.31 -51.69 32.60
N THR A 2 -13.24 -50.93 32.40
CA THR A 2 -11.95 -51.19 33.05
C THR A 2 -11.27 -49.83 33.21
N THR A 3 -11.17 -49.43 34.47
CA THR A 3 -10.63 -48.18 34.99
C THR A 3 -9.11 -48.21 34.98
N LEU A 4 -8.45 -47.15 34.52
CA LEU A 4 -7.05 -46.89 34.81
C LEU A 4 -6.85 -45.49 35.38
N SER A 5 -6.16 -45.51 36.50
CA SER A 5 -5.93 -44.50 37.53
C SER A 5 -5.07 -43.33 37.06
N VAL A 6 -5.43 -42.15 37.57
CA VAL A 6 -4.66 -40.89 37.55
C VAL A 6 -3.57 -40.97 38.62
N ALA A 7 -2.34 -40.60 38.27
CA ALA A 7 -1.26 -40.35 39.22
C ALA A 7 -0.83 -38.88 39.15
N ASN A 8 -1.10 -38.15 40.23
CA ASN A 8 -0.51 -36.85 40.56
C ASN A 8 0.90 -37.08 41.13
N ALA A 9 1.87 -36.26 40.73
CA ALA A 9 3.12 -36.10 41.47
C ALA A 9 3.37 -34.62 41.76
N SER A 10 3.59 -34.35 43.03
CA SER A 10 3.69 -33.07 43.72
C SER A 10 5.05 -32.39 43.60
N LEU A 11 4.99 -31.06 43.70
CA LEU A 11 6.06 -30.10 43.94
C LEU A 11 7.09 -30.52 45.01
N GLN A 12 8.37 -30.23 44.73
CA GLN A 12 9.34 -29.84 45.75
C GLN A 12 10.11 -28.59 45.30
N ALA A 13 10.08 -27.60 46.18
CA ALA A 13 10.80 -26.34 46.09
C ALA A 13 12.25 -26.51 46.54
N ASN A 14 13.18 -25.81 45.87
CA ASN A 14 14.46 -25.43 46.46
C ASN A 14 14.74 -23.97 46.09
N GLY A 15 14.71 -23.12 47.11
CA GLY A 15 15.03 -21.70 47.03
C GLY A 15 16.50 -21.41 47.32
N LYS A 16 16.99 -20.35 46.65
CA LYS A 16 18.10 -19.41 46.95
C LYS A 16 18.40 -18.77 45.59
N GLY A 17 18.05 -17.52 45.27
CA GLY A 17 18.09 -16.30 46.07
C GLY A 17 19.39 -15.57 45.77
N PHE A 18 19.39 -14.68 44.78
CA PHE A 18 20.24 -13.49 44.75
C PHE A 18 19.60 -12.43 43.85
N SER A 19 19.48 -11.24 44.42
CA SER A 19 18.80 -10.06 43.95
C SER A 19 19.74 -9.14 43.14
N ASP A 20 19.10 -8.14 42.52
CA ASP A 20 19.63 -6.81 42.21
C ASP A 20 20.33 -6.58 40.86
N PHE A 21 19.54 -6.05 39.92
CA PHE A 21 20.02 -5.14 38.88
C PHE A 21 19.01 -3.98 38.74
N SER A 22 19.17 -2.95 39.58
CA SER A 22 18.50 -1.65 39.45
C SER A 22 19.57 -0.56 39.33
N GLY A 23 19.76 -0.07 38.11
CA GLY A 23 20.74 0.97 37.78
C GLY A 23 20.06 2.27 37.35
N LEU A 24 19.24 2.88 38.21
CA LEU A 24 18.75 4.24 38.05
C LEU A 24 19.59 5.17 38.93
N ARG A 25 20.50 5.95 38.32
CA ARG A 25 21.17 7.06 39.02
C ARG A 25 20.34 8.33 38.87
N SER A 26 19.77 8.75 39.99
CA SER A 26 19.33 10.11 40.27
C SER A 26 20.54 10.97 40.61
N SER A 27 20.66 12.14 40.01
CA SER A 27 21.47 13.24 40.55
C SER A 27 20.66 14.54 40.45
N THR A 28 20.15 14.95 41.59
CA THR A 28 19.62 16.27 41.88
C THR A 28 20.77 17.28 42.00
N ALA A 29 20.67 18.40 41.28
CA ALA A 29 21.41 19.62 41.61
C ALA A 29 20.43 20.80 41.55
N PHE A 30 20.33 21.51 42.66
CA PHE A 30 19.47 22.67 42.87
C PHE A 30 20.02 23.93 42.17
N PHE A 31 19.09 24.80 41.79
CA PHE A 31 19.22 26.13 41.19
C PHE A 31 20.04 27.13 42.04
N PRO A 32 20.37 28.30 41.44
CA PRO A 32 19.66 29.49 41.92
C PRO A 32 19.00 30.33 40.81
N PHE A 33 17.82 30.85 41.14
CA PHE A 33 17.12 31.93 40.46
C PHE A 33 17.91 33.24 40.55
N SER A 34 17.91 34.06 39.49
CA SER A 34 17.66 35.52 39.64
C SER A 34 17.23 36.22 38.35
N ALA A 35 16.08 36.89 38.49
CA ALA A 35 15.66 38.19 37.94
C ALA A 35 15.52 38.47 36.42
N LYS A 36 14.26 38.79 36.09
CA LYS A 36 13.71 39.62 35.00
C LYS A 36 14.58 40.83 34.57
N LYS A 37 14.63 41.05 33.25
CA LYS A 37 14.58 42.37 32.55
C LYS A 37 14.16 42.12 31.09
N SER A 38 12.92 42.47 30.76
CA SER A 38 12.50 43.68 30.01
C SER A 38 12.56 43.50 28.49
N SER A 39 11.39 43.61 27.89
CA SER A 39 11.10 43.75 26.47
C SER A 39 11.77 45.01 25.90
N GLU A 40 12.73 44.85 24.98
CA GLU A 40 13.01 45.85 23.92
C GLU A 40 14.01 45.42 22.81
N ASP A 41 14.51 44.18 22.76
CA ASP A 41 15.54 43.79 21.76
C ASP A 41 15.08 42.83 20.64
N PHE A 42 13.82 42.95 20.17
CA PHE A 42 13.30 42.08 19.10
C PHE A 42 12.94 42.80 17.78
N ILE A 43 13.28 44.08 17.61
CA ILE A 43 12.90 44.88 16.43
C ILE A 43 14.09 45.43 15.60
N SER A 44 15.37 45.20 15.98
CA SER A 44 16.51 45.78 15.23
C SER A 44 17.30 44.82 14.32
N ILE A 45 16.90 43.54 14.17
CA ILE A 45 17.55 42.58 13.26
C ILE A 45 16.71 42.35 11.99
N ILE A 46 16.22 43.43 11.38
CA ILE A 46 15.84 43.47 9.97
C ILE A 46 16.41 44.77 9.39
N SER A 47 17.74 44.85 9.33
CA SER A 47 18.41 45.80 8.43
C SER A 47 18.71 45.06 7.14
N PHE A 48 17.99 45.44 6.09
CA PHE A 48 18.27 45.12 4.71
C PHE A 48 19.69 45.59 4.38
N GLN A 49 20.68 44.68 4.39
CA GLN A 49 21.97 44.93 3.77
C GLN A 49 21.88 44.49 2.30
N THR A 50 21.56 45.44 1.44
CA THR A 50 21.80 45.38 0.00
C THR A 50 23.32 45.39 -0.26
N SER A 51 23.94 44.23 -0.18
CA SER A 51 25.29 44.03 -0.73
C SER A 51 25.15 43.67 -2.20
N ALA A 52 25.36 44.66 -3.07
CA ALA A 52 25.48 44.47 -4.50
C ALA A 52 26.76 43.67 -4.80
N VAL A 53 26.64 42.36 -4.97
CA VAL A 53 27.65 41.53 -5.64
C VAL A 53 27.20 41.34 -7.08
N ARG A 54 27.82 42.12 -7.98
CA ARG A 54 27.84 41.83 -9.42
C ARG A 54 28.60 40.52 -9.63
N GLY A 55 27.94 39.56 -10.28
CA GLY A 55 28.62 38.46 -10.98
C GLY A 55 28.41 37.08 -10.39
N SER A 56 27.29 36.43 -10.74
CA SER A 56 27.28 35.00 -11.08
C SER A 56 26.01 34.72 -11.87
N GLY A 57 26.15 34.01 -12.99
CA GLY A 57 25.04 33.72 -13.90
C GLY A 57 23.83 33.17 -13.17
N TYR A 58 22.67 33.76 -13.45
CA TYR A 58 21.37 33.21 -13.09
C TYR A 58 21.23 31.90 -13.87
N GLN A 59 21.64 30.77 -13.29
CA GLN A 59 21.16 29.50 -13.77
C GLN A 59 19.67 29.49 -13.46
N LYS A 60 18.85 29.68 -14.49
CA LYS A 60 17.46 29.23 -14.46
C LYS A 60 17.52 27.74 -14.13
N GLY A 61 17.39 27.41 -12.84
CA GLY A 61 17.03 26.06 -12.45
C GLY A 61 15.80 25.71 -13.26
N VAL A 62 15.86 24.64 -14.03
CA VAL A 62 14.70 24.11 -14.74
C VAL A 62 13.72 23.73 -13.64
N THR A 63 12.77 24.61 -13.30
CA THR A 63 11.62 24.24 -12.50
C THR A 63 10.79 23.34 -13.38
N GLU A 64 11.05 22.04 -13.29
CA GLU A 64 10.23 21.03 -13.92
C GLU A 64 8.82 21.15 -13.34
N ALA A 65 7.84 21.41 -14.20
CA ALA A 65 6.47 21.64 -13.77
C ALA A 65 5.89 20.32 -13.24
N LYS A 66 5.73 20.20 -11.93
CA LYS A 66 5.13 19.02 -11.30
C LYS A 66 3.60 19.04 -11.42
N LEU A 67 2.99 17.86 -11.63
CA LEU A 67 1.55 17.69 -11.68
C LEU A 67 0.95 17.78 -10.27
N LYS A 68 0.02 18.70 -10.07
CA LYS A 68 -0.69 18.87 -8.79
C LYS A 68 -1.64 17.70 -8.54
N VAL A 69 -1.46 17.02 -7.41
CA VAL A 69 -2.24 15.86 -6.98
C VAL A 69 -3.01 16.18 -5.71
N ALA A 70 -4.25 15.70 -5.67
CA ALA A 70 -5.08 15.69 -4.47
C ALA A 70 -5.45 14.26 -4.08
N ILE A 71 -5.39 13.95 -2.78
CA ILE A 71 -5.77 12.65 -2.23
C ILE A 71 -7.18 12.75 -1.66
N ASN A 72 -8.15 12.07 -2.26
CA ASN A 72 -9.51 12.02 -1.71
C ASN A 72 -9.73 10.75 -0.87
N GLY A 73 -9.85 10.94 0.45
CA GLY A 73 -9.97 9.86 1.42
C GLY A 73 -8.61 9.47 1.99
N PHE A 74 -8.23 10.10 3.10
CA PHE A 74 -6.95 9.87 3.79
C PHE A 74 -6.96 8.66 4.75
N GLY A 75 -7.60 7.59 4.29
CA GLY A 75 -7.58 6.29 4.95
C GLY A 75 -6.26 5.55 4.74
N ARG A 76 -6.28 4.22 4.86
CA ARG A 76 -5.07 3.39 4.75
C ARG A 76 -4.29 3.63 3.45
N ILE A 77 -4.95 3.51 2.29
CA ILE A 77 -4.28 3.67 0.99
C ILE A 77 -3.87 5.14 0.75
N GLY A 78 -4.69 6.12 1.15
CA GLY A 78 -4.34 7.53 1.00
C GLY A 78 -3.08 7.92 1.79
N ARG A 79 -2.94 7.42 3.02
CA ARG A 79 -1.72 7.65 3.82
C ARG A 79 -0.51 6.93 3.25
N ASN A 80 -0.69 5.69 2.80
CA ASN A 80 0.40 4.93 2.18
C ASN A 80 0.84 5.55 0.86
N PHE A 81 -0.08 6.06 0.03
CA PHE A 81 0.26 6.82 -1.17
C PHE A 81 1.19 7.99 -0.83
N LEU A 82 0.86 8.77 0.22
CA LEU A 82 1.70 9.89 0.63
C LEU A 82 3.08 9.42 1.14
N ARG A 83 3.14 8.34 1.95
CA ARG A 83 4.40 7.75 2.40
C ARG A 83 5.27 7.26 1.23
N CYS A 84 4.68 6.53 0.30
CA CYS A 84 5.35 6.02 -0.90
C CYS A 84 5.84 7.15 -1.80
N TRP A 85 5.00 8.16 -2.06
CA TRP A 85 5.37 9.34 -2.86
C TRP A 85 6.49 10.14 -2.20
N HIS A 86 6.43 10.36 -0.88
CA HIS A 86 7.46 11.06 -0.13
C HIS A 86 8.84 10.39 -0.22
N GLY A 87 8.86 9.05 -0.28
CA GLY A 87 10.10 8.29 -0.44
C GLY A 87 10.75 8.40 -1.83
N ARG A 88 10.10 9.04 -2.82
CA ARG A 88 10.61 9.17 -4.19
C ARG A 88 11.30 10.51 -4.40
N LYS A 89 12.56 10.47 -4.84
CA LYS A 89 13.35 11.68 -5.13
C LYS A 89 12.85 12.43 -6.37
N ASP A 90 12.51 11.69 -7.42
CA ASP A 90 12.26 12.25 -8.76
C ASP A 90 10.81 12.07 -9.23
N SER A 91 9.83 12.10 -8.31
CA SER A 91 8.43 12.01 -8.72
C SER A 91 7.97 13.32 -9.42
N PRO A 92 7.30 13.22 -10.59
CA PRO A 92 6.67 14.36 -11.27
C PRO A 92 5.43 14.88 -10.54
N LEU A 93 5.03 14.26 -9.43
CA LEU A 93 3.83 14.63 -8.68
C LEU A 93 4.13 15.64 -7.58
N ASP A 94 3.19 16.55 -7.39
CA ASP A 94 3.16 17.53 -6.31
C ASP A 94 1.87 17.34 -5.51
N VAL A 95 1.93 16.67 -4.36
CA VAL A 95 0.76 16.49 -3.49
C VAL A 95 0.45 17.81 -2.79
N ILE A 96 -0.66 18.44 -3.17
CA ILE A 96 -1.05 19.78 -2.70
C ILE A 96 -2.23 19.76 -1.72
N ALA A 97 -3.05 18.70 -1.75
CA ALA A 97 -4.27 18.66 -0.97
C ALA A 97 -4.68 17.23 -0.57
N ILE A 98 -5.33 17.13 0.58
CA ILE A 98 -5.88 15.90 1.15
C ILE A 98 -7.31 16.19 1.59
N ASN A 99 -8.26 15.35 1.21
CA ASN A 99 -9.60 15.35 1.80
C ASN A 99 -9.68 14.26 2.89
N ASP A 100 -9.84 14.68 4.14
CA ASP A 100 -10.03 13.82 5.30
C ASP A 100 -11.13 14.36 6.21
N THR A 101 -12.16 13.55 6.44
CA THR A 101 -13.26 13.88 7.35
C THR A 101 -12.82 14.01 8.82
N GLY A 102 -11.68 13.42 9.18
CA GLY A 102 -11.10 13.53 10.51
C GLY A 102 -10.49 14.91 10.79
N GLY A 103 -10.14 15.69 9.77
CA GLY A 103 -9.45 16.97 9.93
C GLY A 103 -7.94 16.84 10.20
N VAL A 104 -7.26 17.99 10.36
CA VAL A 104 -5.79 18.09 10.41
C VAL A 104 -5.16 17.27 11.53
N LYS A 105 -5.73 17.32 12.75
CA LYS A 105 -5.16 16.63 13.92
C LYS A 105 -5.14 15.12 13.72
N GLN A 106 -6.24 14.55 13.23
CA GLN A 106 -6.38 13.12 12.97
C GLN A 106 -5.51 12.71 11.79
N ALA A 107 -5.53 13.47 10.70
CA ALA A 107 -4.73 13.21 9.51
C ALA A 107 -3.22 13.19 9.83
N SER A 108 -2.72 14.19 10.54
CA SER A 108 -1.31 14.28 10.96
C SER A 108 -0.91 13.15 11.91
N HIS A 109 -1.73 12.87 12.93
CA HIS A 109 -1.45 11.80 13.90
C HIS A 109 -1.40 10.42 13.23
N LEU A 110 -2.40 10.08 12.41
CA LEU A 110 -2.50 8.79 11.73
C LEU A 110 -1.50 8.66 10.58
N LEU A 111 -0.98 9.76 10.03
CA LEU A 111 0.14 9.73 9.11
C LEU A 111 1.44 9.44 9.85
N LYS A 112 1.69 10.07 11.01
CA LYS A 112 2.92 9.87 11.79
C LYS A 112 3.00 8.48 12.43
N TYR A 113 1.90 7.95 12.95
CA TYR A 113 1.88 6.68 13.69
C TYR A 113 1.00 5.64 12.98
N ASP A 114 1.59 4.48 12.65
CA ASP A 114 0.87 3.37 12.02
C ASP A 114 1.22 2.04 12.71
N SER A 115 0.21 1.24 13.05
CA SER A 115 0.40 -0.04 13.76
C SER A 115 1.07 -1.12 12.91
N THR A 116 0.92 -1.06 11.60
CA THR A 116 1.55 -2.01 10.67
C THR A 116 2.93 -1.49 10.28
N LEU A 117 3.02 -0.23 9.84
CA LEU A 117 4.22 0.31 9.22
C LEU A 117 5.19 0.98 10.21
N GLY A 118 4.77 1.18 11.47
CA GLY A 118 5.52 1.91 12.47
C GLY A 118 5.43 3.44 12.32
N ILE A 119 6.35 4.12 12.99
CA ILE A 119 6.45 5.59 12.97
C ILE A 119 6.99 6.03 11.61
N PHE A 120 6.32 6.98 10.96
CA PHE A 120 6.79 7.55 9.70
C PHE A 120 8.03 8.40 9.93
N ASP A 121 9.10 8.11 9.20
CA ASP A 121 10.36 8.84 9.24
C ASP A 121 10.29 10.14 8.42
N ALA A 122 9.44 11.04 8.88
CA ALA A 122 9.30 12.41 8.40
C ALA A 122 8.81 13.30 9.56
N ASP A 123 9.14 14.58 9.53
CA ASP A 123 8.62 15.59 10.44
C ASP A 123 7.19 15.96 10.03
N VAL A 124 6.20 15.30 10.66
CA VAL A 124 4.78 15.53 10.40
C VAL A 124 4.19 16.44 11.47
N LYS A 125 3.72 17.63 11.07
CA LYS A 125 3.17 18.64 11.98
C LYS A 125 1.84 19.20 11.47
N PRO A 126 0.83 19.39 12.34
CA PRO A 126 -0.29 20.28 12.04
C PRO A 126 0.22 21.69 11.71
N VAL A 127 -0.39 22.33 10.71
CA VAL A 127 -0.17 23.75 10.40
C VAL A 127 -1.54 24.42 10.43
N GLY A 128 -1.85 25.07 11.55
CA GLY A 128 -3.20 25.58 11.80
C GLY A 128 -4.26 24.47 11.75
N ASP A 129 -5.45 24.84 11.28
CA ASP A 129 -6.63 23.95 11.24
C ASP A 129 -6.95 23.41 9.84
N ASP A 130 -6.18 23.82 8.82
CA ASP A 130 -6.45 23.50 7.41
C ASP A 130 -5.24 22.97 6.62
N ALA A 131 -4.11 22.64 7.27
CA ALA A 131 -2.95 22.05 6.61
C ALA A 131 -2.11 21.12 7.50
N ILE A 132 -1.33 20.26 6.85
CA ILE A 132 -0.25 19.48 7.47
C ILE A 132 1.09 19.84 6.80
N SER A 133 2.17 19.83 7.59
CA SER A 133 3.54 19.86 7.09
C SER A 133 4.13 18.46 7.14
N VAL A 134 4.85 18.07 6.09
CA VAL A 134 5.65 16.85 6.02
C VAL A 134 7.04 17.26 5.51
N ASP A 135 8.05 17.20 6.37
CA ASP A 135 9.42 17.70 6.10
C ASP A 135 9.44 19.13 5.53
N GLY A 136 8.63 20.01 6.13
CA GLY A 136 8.50 21.40 5.71
C GLY A 136 7.54 21.64 4.54
N LYS A 137 7.16 20.61 3.78
CA LYS A 137 6.16 20.75 2.71
C LYS A 137 4.76 20.89 3.29
N VAL A 138 4.10 22.01 3.00
CA VAL A 138 2.71 22.27 3.41
C VAL A 138 1.73 21.65 2.41
N ILE A 139 0.79 20.86 2.93
CA ILE A 139 -0.27 20.17 2.18
C ILE A 139 -1.60 20.58 2.79
N LYS A 140 -2.52 21.10 1.98
CA LYS A 140 -3.83 21.55 2.44
C LYS A 140 -4.69 20.34 2.86
N VAL A 141 -5.40 20.46 3.98
CA VAL A 141 -6.40 19.50 4.42
C VAL A 141 -7.78 20.13 4.28
N VAL A 142 -8.64 19.45 3.54
CA VAL A 142 -10.06 19.77 3.44
C VAL A 142 -10.88 18.65 4.07
N SER A 143 -12.10 18.96 4.48
CA SER A 143 -13.01 17.99 5.10
C SER A 143 -14.39 18.14 4.49
N ASN A 144 -14.64 17.42 3.40
CA ASN A 144 -15.98 17.36 2.80
C ASN A 144 -16.35 15.94 2.39
N ARG A 145 -17.58 15.54 2.78
CA ARG A 145 -18.14 14.23 2.43
C ARG A 145 -18.72 14.20 1.02
N ASN A 146 -19.16 15.36 0.50
CA ASN A 146 -19.65 15.45 -0.87
C ASN A 146 -18.50 15.84 -1.80
N PRO A 147 -18.09 14.97 -2.75
CA PRO A 147 -16.99 15.27 -3.65
C PRO A 147 -17.17 16.55 -4.45
N ILE A 148 -18.40 16.94 -4.80
CA ILE A 148 -18.73 18.15 -5.59
C ILE A 148 -18.33 19.43 -4.85
N ASN A 149 -18.37 19.40 -3.52
CA ASN A 149 -18.04 20.56 -2.68
C ASN A 149 -16.53 20.69 -2.42
N LEU A 150 -15.70 19.81 -3.01
CA LEU A 150 -14.26 19.88 -2.88
C LEU A 150 -13.70 20.95 -3.83
N PRO A 151 -12.63 21.65 -3.46
CA PRO A 151 -12.13 22.81 -4.20
C PRO A 151 -11.19 22.40 -5.36
N TRP A 152 -11.53 21.36 -6.11
CA TRP A 152 -10.85 21.05 -7.37
C TRP A 152 -11.32 22.13 -8.42
N LYS A 153 -10.88 22.24 -9.69
CA LYS A 153 -11.52 23.18 -10.69
C LYS A 153 -11.95 22.52 -12.04
N GLU A 154 -13.27 22.37 -12.26
CA GLU A 154 -14.16 21.78 -13.33
C GLU A 154 -13.82 20.55 -14.27
N GLY A 155 -14.89 19.82 -14.70
CA GLY A 155 -15.00 18.67 -15.65
C GLY A 155 -16.06 17.58 -15.27
N ALA A 156 -16.16 16.39 -15.90
CA ALA A 156 -17.29 15.40 -15.76
C ALA A 156 -17.16 14.23 -14.74
N GLY A 157 -18.13 14.04 -13.83
CA GLY A 157 -18.18 13.05 -12.74
C GLY A 157 -17.76 13.66 -11.41
N LYS A 158 -18.32 13.30 -10.24
CA LYS A 158 -18.28 14.17 -9.02
C LYS A 158 -16.94 14.82 -8.64
N HIS A 159 -15.80 14.13 -8.81
CA HIS A 159 -14.47 14.73 -8.58
C HIS A 159 -13.98 15.60 -9.73
N ILE A 160 -14.32 15.25 -10.96
CA ILE A 160 -14.05 16.08 -12.13
C ILE A 160 -15.05 17.25 -12.16
N GLU A 161 -16.30 17.11 -11.71
CA GLU A 161 -17.28 18.21 -11.53
C GLU A 161 -16.78 19.20 -10.50
N ALA A 162 -16.30 18.68 -9.38
CA ALA A 162 -15.55 19.45 -8.42
C ALA A 162 -14.27 19.99 -9.04
N GLY A 163 -13.70 19.34 -10.05
CA GLY A 163 -12.66 19.90 -10.90
C GLY A 163 -11.28 19.28 -11.00
N ALA A 164 -11.18 18.00 -10.68
CA ALA A 164 -10.01 17.22 -11.02
C ALA A 164 -10.00 16.92 -12.52
N LYS A 165 -8.95 17.25 -13.27
CA LYS A 165 -8.88 16.92 -14.71
C LYS A 165 -8.78 15.41 -15.00
N LYS A 166 -8.26 14.64 -14.05
CA LYS A 166 -8.16 13.17 -14.09
C LYS A 166 -8.48 12.57 -12.73
N VAL A 167 -8.98 11.35 -12.71
CA VAL A 167 -9.23 10.57 -11.49
C VAL A 167 -8.60 9.18 -11.62
N LEU A 168 -7.71 8.86 -10.68
CA LEU A 168 -7.16 7.51 -10.50
C LEU A 168 -7.89 6.83 -9.33
N ILE A 169 -8.65 5.78 -9.64
CA ILE A 169 -9.39 5.00 -8.64
C ILE A 169 -8.45 3.96 -8.02
N THR A 170 -8.31 3.99 -6.69
CA THR A 170 -7.52 3.03 -5.89
C THR A 170 -8.33 1.80 -5.47
N ALA A 171 -9.17 1.30 -6.38
CA ALA A 171 -10.03 0.14 -6.22
C ALA A 171 -10.56 -0.29 -7.61
N PRO A 172 -11.16 -1.48 -7.76
CA PRO A 172 -11.83 -1.86 -9.01
C PRO A 172 -12.87 -0.82 -9.43
N GLY A 173 -12.74 -0.32 -10.67
CA GLY A 173 -13.74 0.55 -11.28
C GLY A 173 -15.09 -0.16 -11.43
N LYS A 174 -16.18 0.60 -11.36
CA LYS A 174 -17.53 0.11 -11.68
C LYS A 174 -17.91 0.55 -13.09
N GLY A 175 -18.52 -0.35 -13.86
CA GLY A 175 -18.83 -0.11 -15.28
C GLY A 175 -17.58 -0.25 -16.16
N ASN A 176 -17.58 0.41 -17.31
CA ASN A 176 -16.51 0.33 -18.31
C ASN A 176 -15.35 1.30 -18.02
N ILE A 177 -14.87 1.34 -16.77
CA ILE A 177 -13.71 2.17 -16.42
C ILE A 177 -12.42 1.44 -16.85
N PRO A 178 -11.56 2.06 -17.68
CA PRO A 178 -10.27 1.49 -18.05
C PRO A 178 -9.45 1.10 -16.82
N THR A 179 -8.93 -0.11 -16.84
CA THR A 179 -8.16 -0.68 -15.73
C THR A 179 -6.74 -0.96 -16.18
N TYR A 180 -5.77 -0.46 -15.41
CA TYR A 180 -4.36 -0.60 -15.70
C TYR A 180 -3.63 -1.23 -14.52
N VAL A 181 -2.71 -2.15 -14.81
CA VAL A 181 -1.82 -2.78 -13.84
C VAL A 181 -0.39 -2.61 -14.34
N ILE A 182 0.47 -2.06 -13.49
CA ILE A 182 1.89 -1.80 -13.79
C ILE A 182 2.61 -3.11 -14.06
N GLY A 183 3.47 -3.13 -15.08
CA GLY A 183 4.15 -4.34 -15.59
C GLY A 183 3.27 -5.24 -16.47
N VAL A 184 1.95 -5.03 -16.50
CA VAL A 184 1.02 -5.87 -17.26
C VAL A 184 0.56 -5.17 -18.53
N ASN A 185 -0.20 -4.07 -18.40
CA ASN A 185 -0.81 -3.33 -19.51
C ASN A 185 -0.77 -1.79 -19.33
N ALA A 186 -0.06 -1.27 -18.33
CA ALA A 186 -0.03 0.17 -18.04
C ALA A 186 0.68 1.00 -19.13
N ASP A 187 1.50 0.36 -19.96
CA ASP A 187 2.10 0.90 -21.18
C ASP A 187 1.05 1.28 -22.24
N ALA A 188 -0.12 0.62 -22.22
CA ALA A 188 -1.27 0.94 -23.07
C ALA A 188 -2.16 2.04 -22.47
N TYR A 189 -1.68 2.80 -21.47
CA TYR A 189 -2.41 3.92 -20.92
C TYR A 189 -2.80 4.93 -22.00
N ASN A 190 -4.08 5.29 -22.05
CA ASN A 190 -4.60 6.30 -22.96
C ASN A 190 -4.77 7.65 -22.22
N PRO A 191 -3.99 8.70 -22.56
CA PRO A 191 -4.08 10.00 -21.91
C PRO A 191 -5.41 10.72 -22.11
N ALA A 192 -6.28 10.26 -23.03
CA ALA A 192 -7.63 10.80 -23.17
C ALA A 192 -8.57 10.36 -22.03
N GLU A 193 -8.32 9.22 -21.39
CA GLU A 193 -9.22 8.63 -20.39
C GLU A 193 -9.29 9.49 -19.13
N PRO A 194 -10.45 10.09 -18.79
CA PRO A 194 -10.56 11.01 -17.66
C PRO A 194 -10.54 10.29 -16.31
N ILE A 195 -11.01 9.04 -16.27
CA ILE A 195 -11.13 8.23 -15.06
C ILE A 195 -10.56 6.86 -15.37
N ILE A 196 -9.59 6.42 -14.56
CA ILE A 196 -8.95 5.11 -14.69
C ILE A 196 -8.92 4.39 -13.33
N SER A 197 -8.70 3.08 -13.35
CA SER A 197 -8.61 2.25 -12.15
C SER A 197 -7.25 1.54 -12.08
N ASN A 198 -6.63 1.56 -10.89
CA ASN A 198 -5.45 0.74 -10.58
C ASN A 198 -5.84 -0.70 -10.15
N ALA A 199 -7.03 -1.18 -10.53
CA ALA A 199 -7.58 -2.47 -10.11
C ALA A 199 -7.61 -2.65 -8.57
N SER A 200 -7.51 -3.91 -8.10
CA SER A 200 -7.37 -4.27 -6.68
C SER A 200 -5.94 -4.71 -6.34
N CYS A 201 -5.60 -4.75 -5.05
CA CYS A 201 -4.34 -5.33 -4.57
C CYS A 201 -4.15 -6.79 -5.02
N THR A 202 -5.19 -7.63 -4.91
CA THR A 202 -5.14 -9.02 -5.38
C THR A 202 -4.94 -9.11 -6.90
N THR A 203 -5.55 -8.21 -7.70
CA THR A 203 -5.32 -8.17 -9.15
C THR A 203 -3.89 -7.75 -9.49
N ASN A 204 -3.33 -6.77 -8.76
CA ASN A 204 -1.94 -6.35 -8.93
C ASN A 204 -0.94 -7.45 -8.54
N CYS A 205 -1.27 -8.29 -7.55
CA CYS A 205 -0.46 -9.47 -7.24
C CYS A 205 -0.62 -10.56 -8.31
N LEU A 206 -1.85 -10.90 -8.70
CA LEU A 206 -2.15 -12.03 -9.57
C LEU A 206 -1.69 -11.81 -11.03
N ALA A 207 -1.96 -10.63 -11.60
CA ALA A 207 -1.77 -10.40 -13.03
C ALA A 207 -0.31 -10.51 -13.52
N PRO A 208 0.72 -10.03 -12.79
CA PRO A 208 2.12 -10.15 -13.21
C PRO A 208 2.57 -11.61 -13.41
N PHE A 209 2.41 -12.48 -12.42
CA PHE A 209 2.87 -13.87 -12.56
C PHE A 209 1.95 -14.70 -13.45
N VAL A 210 0.65 -14.36 -13.55
CA VAL A 210 -0.25 -14.96 -14.55
C VAL A 210 0.20 -14.62 -15.97
N LYS A 211 0.63 -13.38 -16.24
CA LYS A 211 1.19 -12.99 -17.54
C LYS A 211 2.41 -13.85 -17.89
N VAL A 212 3.31 -14.08 -16.94
CA VAL A 212 4.48 -14.94 -17.13
C VAL A 212 4.08 -16.40 -17.44
N ILE A 213 3.17 -16.99 -16.66
CA ILE A 213 2.72 -18.37 -16.88
C ILE A 213 2.05 -18.49 -18.26
N ASP A 214 1.16 -17.56 -18.61
CA ASP A 214 0.43 -17.62 -19.87
C ASP A 214 1.34 -17.43 -21.08
N GLN A 215 2.29 -16.52 -21.03
CA GLN A 215 3.25 -16.31 -22.12
C GLN A 215 4.19 -17.50 -22.34
N LYS A 216 4.63 -18.16 -21.26
CA LYS A 216 5.59 -19.27 -21.34
C LYS A 216 4.92 -20.64 -21.55
N PHE A 217 3.78 -20.88 -20.92
CA PHE A 217 3.15 -22.19 -20.83
C PHE A 217 1.73 -22.25 -21.39
N GLY A 218 1.09 -21.09 -21.62
CA GLY A 218 -0.27 -20.97 -22.15
C GLY A 218 -1.33 -21.48 -21.17
N ILE A 219 -2.12 -20.59 -20.58
CA ILE A 219 -3.16 -20.98 -19.62
C ILE A 219 -4.41 -21.45 -20.36
N ILE A 220 -4.87 -22.66 -20.03
CA ILE A 220 -6.16 -23.22 -20.49
C ILE A 220 -7.28 -22.68 -19.61
N LYS A 221 -7.18 -22.93 -18.29
CA LYS A 221 -8.14 -22.50 -17.27
C LYS A 221 -7.54 -22.64 -15.88
N GLY A 222 -8.10 -21.97 -14.89
CA GLY A 222 -7.67 -22.14 -13.51
C GLY A 222 -8.55 -21.45 -12.50
N THR A 223 -8.22 -21.69 -11.24
CA THR A 223 -8.89 -21.08 -10.10
C THR A 223 -7.84 -20.53 -9.14
N MET A 224 -8.20 -19.46 -8.44
CA MET A 224 -7.36 -18.91 -7.39
C MET A 224 -8.11 -18.80 -6.07
N THR A 225 -7.39 -18.96 -4.97
CA THR A 225 -7.84 -18.58 -3.62
C THR A 225 -6.86 -17.56 -3.07
N THR A 226 -7.34 -16.46 -2.50
CA THR A 226 -6.45 -15.55 -1.76
C THR A 226 -6.75 -15.67 -0.29
N THR A 227 -5.76 -16.08 0.48
CA THR A 227 -5.78 -15.94 1.94
C THR A 227 -5.36 -14.52 2.23
N HIS A 228 -6.32 -13.69 2.61
CA HIS A 228 -6.17 -12.25 2.61
C HIS A 228 -6.32 -11.71 4.03
N SER A 229 -5.42 -10.84 4.44
CA SER A 229 -5.56 -10.07 5.68
C SER A 229 -6.90 -9.34 5.76
N TYR A 230 -7.42 -9.15 6.96
CA TYR A 230 -8.67 -8.40 7.11
C TYR A 230 -8.49 -6.93 6.69
N THR A 231 -9.60 -6.26 6.36
CA THR A 231 -9.58 -4.85 5.92
C THR A 231 -10.61 -4.03 6.69
N GLY A 232 -10.59 -2.71 6.53
CA GLY A 232 -11.55 -1.80 7.18
C GLY A 232 -13.02 -2.00 6.79
N ASP A 233 -13.32 -2.81 5.75
CA ASP A 233 -14.69 -3.21 5.38
C ASP A 233 -15.27 -4.27 6.37
N GLN A 234 -14.40 -5.01 7.07
CA GLN A 234 -14.83 -6.02 8.05
C GLN A 234 -15.09 -5.43 9.43
N ARG A 235 -15.77 -6.19 10.28
CA ARG A 235 -16.16 -5.76 11.62
C ARG A 235 -15.20 -6.29 12.68
N LEU A 236 -14.87 -5.45 13.67
CA LEU A 236 -14.07 -5.87 14.82
C LEU A 236 -14.84 -6.88 15.68
N LEU A 237 -16.12 -6.61 15.92
CA LEU A 237 -17.08 -7.48 16.60
C LEU A 237 -18.25 -7.78 15.65
N ASP A 238 -19.06 -8.79 15.94
CA ASP A 238 -20.22 -9.12 15.12
C ASP A 238 -21.15 -7.90 14.96
N ALA A 239 -21.35 -7.43 13.72
CA ALA A 239 -22.15 -6.23 13.41
C ALA A 239 -22.70 -6.25 11.98
N SER A 240 -23.72 -5.43 11.70
CA SER A 240 -24.39 -5.40 10.40
C SER A 240 -23.45 -5.19 9.23
N HIS A 241 -23.57 -6.03 8.20
CA HIS A 241 -22.85 -5.93 6.94
C HIS A 241 -23.66 -6.62 5.83
N ARG A 242 -23.57 -6.12 4.59
CA ARG A 242 -24.32 -6.65 3.44
C ARG A 242 -23.93 -8.10 3.07
N ASP A 243 -22.67 -8.44 3.27
CA ASP A 243 -22.15 -9.80 3.22
C ASP A 243 -22.17 -10.33 4.66
N LEU A 244 -23.08 -11.26 4.95
CA LEU A 244 -23.29 -11.83 6.29
C LEU A 244 -22.05 -12.55 6.84
N ARG A 245 -21.15 -13.02 5.97
CA ARG A 245 -19.89 -13.64 6.42
C ARG A 245 -18.95 -12.57 6.97
N ARG A 246 -18.89 -11.40 6.31
CA ARG A 246 -18.09 -10.24 6.77
C ARG A 246 -18.73 -9.47 7.94
N ALA A 247 -19.96 -9.82 8.31
CA ALA A 247 -20.60 -9.33 9.52
C ALA A 247 -19.96 -9.89 10.80
N ARG A 248 -19.23 -11.02 10.69
CA ARG A 248 -18.58 -11.69 11.83
C ARG A 248 -17.25 -11.04 12.20
N ALA A 249 -16.88 -11.13 13.47
CA ALA A 249 -15.64 -10.58 14.04
C ALA A 249 -14.39 -11.01 13.24
N ALA A 250 -13.68 -10.03 12.68
CA ALA A 250 -12.60 -10.23 11.72
C ALA A 250 -11.37 -10.93 12.32
N ALA A 251 -11.02 -10.59 13.57
CA ALA A 251 -9.82 -11.08 14.23
C ALA A 251 -9.97 -12.48 14.84
N LEU A 252 -11.12 -13.14 14.67
CA LEU A 252 -11.42 -14.45 15.25
C LEU A 252 -11.78 -15.51 14.20
N ASN A 253 -12.00 -15.13 12.94
CA ASN A 253 -12.59 -16.01 11.93
C ASN A 253 -11.74 -16.08 10.65
N ILE A 254 -11.81 -17.23 10.00
CA ILE A 254 -11.53 -17.38 8.57
C ILE A 254 -12.84 -17.13 7.83
N VAL A 255 -12.94 -16.03 7.07
CA VAL A 255 -14.19 -15.57 6.45
C VAL A 255 -14.14 -15.76 4.93
N PRO A 256 -14.84 -16.76 4.37
CA PRO A 256 -14.87 -16.97 2.92
C PRO A 256 -15.75 -15.92 2.23
N THR A 257 -15.29 -15.33 1.13
CA THR A 257 -16.05 -14.31 0.38
C THR A 257 -15.73 -14.42 -1.11
N SER A 258 -16.64 -13.92 -1.95
CA SER A 258 -16.37 -13.81 -3.39
C SER A 258 -15.33 -12.73 -3.66
N THR A 259 -14.56 -12.91 -4.72
CA THR A 259 -13.62 -11.90 -5.21
C THR A 259 -13.78 -11.71 -6.71
N GLY A 260 -13.72 -10.45 -7.16
CA GLY A 260 -13.67 -10.12 -8.57
C GLY A 260 -12.25 -10.16 -9.15
N ALA A 261 -11.21 -10.36 -8.33
CA ALA A 261 -9.82 -10.16 -8.73
C ALA A 261 -9.40 -11.04 -9.91
N ALA A 262 -9.74 -12.34 -9.87
CA ALA A 262 -9.45 -13.28 -10.95
C ALA A 262 -10.16 -12.91 -12.25
N LYS A 263 -11.44 -12.49 -12.16
CA LYS A 263 -12.20 -12.01 -13.32
C LYS A 263 -11.64 -10.70 -13.86
N ALA A 264 -11.12 -9.84 -12.98
CA ALA A 264 -10.51 -8.57 -13.35
C ALA A 264 -9.17 -8.74 -14.08
N VAL A 265 -8.50 -9.88 -13.97
CA VAL A 265 -7.32 -10.20 -14.80
C VAL A 265 -7.68 -10.12 -16.29
N ALA A 266 -8.88 -10.51 -16.68
CA ALA A 266 -9.34 -10.41 -18.07
C ALA A 266 -9.47 -8.96 -18.58
N LEU A 267 -9.53 -7.97 -17.69
CA LEU A 267 -9.53 -6.55 -18.09
C LEU A 267 -8.14 -6.06 -18.50
N VAL A 268 -7.09 -6.71 -18.02
CA VAL A 268 -5.68 -6.34 -18.28
C VAL A 268 -4.95 -7.36 -19.16
N LEU A 269 -5.46 -8.59 -19.24
CA LEU A 269 -5.02 -9.69 -20.10
C LEU A 269 -6.24 -10.29 -20.82
N PRO A 270 -6.72 -9.67 -21.92
CA PRO A 270 -7.99 -10.04 -22.55
C PRO A 270 -8.08 -11.48 -23.05
N ASN A 271 -6.95 -12.08 -23.41
CA ASN A 271 -6.84 -13.47 -23.85
C ASN A 271 -7.14 -14.50 -22.72
N LEU A 272 -7.21 -14.04 -21.46
CA LEU A 272 -7.60 -14.84 -20.30
C LEU A 272 -9.08 -14.70 -19.91
N LYS A 273 -9.87 -13.98 -20.72
CA LYS A 273 -11.30 -13.81 -20.48
C LYS A 273 -12.02 -15.17 -20.37
N GLY A 274 -12.69 -15.37 -19.23
CA GLY A 274 -13.43 -16.60 -18.94
C GLY A 274 -12.57 -17.79 -18.46
N LYS A 275 -11.24 -17.65 -18.42
CA LYS A 275 -10.33 -18.75 -18.04
C LYS A 275 -10.06 -18.83 -16.54
N LEU A 276 -10.17 -17.71 -15.82
CA LEU A 276 -9.83 -17.60 -14.40
C LEU A 276 -11.03 -17.19 -13.54
N ASN A 277 -11.16 -17.82 -12.38
CA ASN A 277 -12.12 -17.44 -11.35
C ASN A 277 -11.51 -17.68 -9.95
N GLY A 278 -12.19 -17.29 -8.87
CA GLY A 278 -11.65 -17.52 -7.54
C GLY A 278 -12.48 -17.01 -6.38
N ILE A 279 -11.98 -17.30 -5.18
CA ILE A 279 -12.53 -16.85 -3.91
C ILE A 279 -11.46 -16.19 -3.04
N ALA A 280 -11.88 -15.57 -1.94
CA ALA A 280 -10.99 -15.06 -0.91
C ALA A 280 -11.37 -15.67 0.44
N LEU A 281 -10.37 -15.94 1.27
CA LEU A 281 -10.49 -16.30 2.68
C LEU A 281 -9.89 -15.16 3.49
N ARG A 282 -10.72 -14.38 4.21
CA ARG A 282 -10.19 -13.33 5.10
C ARG A 282 -9.72 -13.95 6.39
N VAL A 283 -8.50 -13.64 6.85
CA VAL A 283 -7.91 -14.25 8.05
C VAL A 283 -7.48 -13.21 9.09
N PRO A 284 -7.27 -13.59 10.36
CA PRO A 284 -6.88 -12.70 11.46
C PRO A 284 -5.45 -12.11 11.40
N THR A 285 -5.01 -11.65 10.23
CA THR A 285 -3.76 -10.91 10.05
C THR A 285 -4.08 -9.48 9.58
N PRO A 286 -3.37 -8.45 10.10
CA PRO A 286 -3.69 -7.05 9.80
C PRO A 286 -3.17 -6.57 8.43
N ASN A 287 -2.15 -7.22 7.90
CA ASN A 287 -1.48 -6.87 6.64
C ASN A 287 -0.78 -8.12 6.08
N VAL A 288 -0.42 -8.05 4.80
CA VAL A 288 0.11 -9.09 3.93
C VAL A 288 -0.92 -10.17 3.64
N SER A 289 -0.97 -10.55 2.38
CA SER A 289 -1.88 -11.53 1.85
C SER A 289 -1.13 -12.45 0.89
N VAL A 290 -1.73 -13.58 0.58
CA VAL A 290 -1.15 -14.56 -0.33
C VAL A 290 -2.19 -15.01 -1.35
N VAL A 291 -1.75 -15.20 -2.58
CA VAL A 291 -2.52 -15.81 -3.66
C VAL A 291 -2.04 -17.25 -3.84
N ASP A 292 -2.99 -18.15 -3.89
CA ASP A 292 -2.83 -19.53 -4.35
C ASP A 292 -3.53 -19.65 -5.71
N LEU A 293 -2.75 -19.83 -6.77
CA LEU A 293 -3.24 -20.05 -8.13
C LEU A 293 -3.01 -21.50 -8.54
N VAL A 294 -4.06 -22.17 -9.00
CA VAL A 294 -3.97 -23.49 -9.65
C VAL A 294 -4.50 -23.36 -11.08
N VAL A 295 -3.66 -23.66 -12.06
CA VAL A 295 -3.98 -23.54 -13.48
C VAL A 295 -3.59 -24.80 -14.25
N GLN A 296 -4.41 -25.12 -15.25
CA GLN A 296 -4.03 -26.05 -16.29
C GLN A 296 -3.32 -25.29 -17.42
N VAL A 297 -2.15 -25.75 -17.84
CA VAL A 297 -1.34 -25.18 -18.90
C VAL A 297 -1.31 -26.08 -20.14
N SER A 298 -1.10 -25.47 -21.30
CA SER A 298 -1.05 -26.19 -22.59
C SER A 298 0.31 -26.80 -22.90
N LYS A 299 1.38 -26.12 -22.50
CA LYS A 299 2.75 -26.61 -22.64
C LYS A 299 3.14 -27.33 -21.35
N LYS A 300 3.52 -28.60 -21.50
CA LYS A 300 4.01 -29.43 -20.40
C LYS A 300 5.24 -28.80 -19.75
N THR A 301 5.30 -28.88 -18.42
CA THR A 301 6.35 -28.22 -17.62
C THR A 301 6.61 -29.00 -16.33
N PHE A 302 7.61 -28.55 -15.56
CA PHE A 302 7.91 -28.96 -14.19
C PHE A 302 8.20 -27.72 -13.33
N ALA A 303 8.29 -27.88 -12.00
CA ALA A 303 8.30 -26.75 -11.06
C ALA A 303 9.50 -25.81 -11.26
N GLU A 304 10.68 -26.37 -11.52
CA GLU A 304 11.91 -25.62 -11.74
C GLU A 304 11.85 -24.78 -13.03
N GLU A 305 11.26 -25.31 -14.12
CA GLU A 305 11.04 -24.53 -15.37
C GLU A 305 10.07 -23.36 -15.13
N VAL A 306 9.01 -23.57 -14.34
CA VAL A 306 8.07 -22.51 -13.96
C VAL A 306 8.77 -21.42 -13.14
N ASN A 307 9.54 -21.83 -12.12
CA ASN A 307 10.28 -20.92 -11.25
C ASN A 307 11.34 -20.12 -12.01
N GLU A 308 12.08 -20.75 -12.92
CA GLU A 308 13.05 -20.04 -13.78
C GLU A 308 12.33 -19.02 -14.68
N GLY A 309 11.14 -19.37 -15.18
CA GLY A 309 10.29 -18.43 -15.91
C GLY A 309 9.98 -17.15 -15.12
N PHE A 310 9.75 -17.26 -13.81
CA PHE A 310 9.56 -16.09 -12.95
C PHE A 310 10.84 -15.33 -12.69
N ARG A 311 11.98 -16.01 -12.50
CA ARG A 311 13.27 -15.35 -12.28
C ARG A 311 13.70 -14.53 -13.49
N GLU A 312 13.55 -15.07 -14.69
CA GLU A 312 13.84 -14.37 -15.93
C GLU A 312 12.99 -13.10 -16.08
N ALA A 313 11.69 -13.20 -15.80
CA ALA A 313 10.78 -12.06 -15.88
C ALA A 313 11.11 -11.00 -14.81
N ALA A 314 11.34 -11.42 -13.56
CA ALA A 314 11.72 -10.54 -12.45
C ALA A 314 13.05 -9.82 -12.71
N ALA A 315 13.99 -10.44 -13.42
CA ALA A 315 15.26 -9.81 -13.81
C ALA A 315 15.12 -8.82 -14.99
N LYS A 316 14.05 -8.93 -15.78
CA LYS A 316 13.84 -8.18 -17.03
C LYS A 316 12.61 -7.27 -16.96
N ASP A 317 11.52 -7.67 -17.61
CA ASP A 317 10.33 -6.86 -17.88
C ASP A 317 9.43 -6.67 -16.65
N MET A 318 9.60 -7.50 -15.62
CA MET A 318 8.88 -7.41 -14.35
C MET A 318 9.74 -6.90 -13.19
N LYS A 319 10.92 -6.33 -13.46
CA LYS A 319 11.80 -5.78 -12.43
C LYS A 319 11.07 -4.73 -11.60
N GLY A 320 11.07 -4.90 -10.28
CA GLY A 320 10.38 -4.02 -9.33
C GLY A 320 8.86 -4.28 -9.20
N ILE A 321 8.31 -5.22 -9.97
CA ILE A 321 6.89 -5.61 -9.94
C ILE A 321 6.73 -7.05 -9.43
N LEU A 322 7.61 -7.95 -9.86
CA LEU A 322 7.67 -9.35 -9.47
C LEU A 322 9.00 -9.64 -8.79
N SER A 323 8.98 -10.40 -7.71
CA SER A 323 10.17 -11.05 -7.15
C SER A 323 9.94 -12.53 -6.93
N VAL A 324 11.03 -13.27 -6.72
CA VAL A 324 11.02 -14.71 -6.39
C VAL A 324 11.75 -14.87 -5.06
N CYS A 325 11.16 -15.62 -4.14
CA CYS A 325 11.69 -15.93 -2.82
C CYS A 325 11.94 -17.42 -2.70
N ASP A 326 13.14 -17.79 -2.27
CA ASP A 326 13.58 -19.17 -2.03
C ASP A 326 13.60 -19.53 -0.54
N GLU A 327 13.56 -18.50 0.32
CA GLU A 327 13.59 -18.66 1.76
C GLU A 327 12.19 -19.02 2.29
N PRO A 328 12.09 -19.88 3.32
CA PRO A 328 10.82 -20.29 3.92
C PRO A 328 10.25 -19.18 4.83
N LEU A 329 9.84 -18.07 4.22
CA LEU A 329 9.32 -16.88 4.90
C LEU A 329 7.81 -16.99 5.17
N VAL A 330 7.32 -16.12 6.06
CA VAL A 330 5.90 -16.01 6.42
C VAL A 330 5.36 -14.59 6.19
N SER A 331 4.06 -14.39 6.42
CA SER A 331 3.36 -13.16 6.03
C SER A 331 4.04 -11.87 6.49
N VAL A 332 4.50 -11.78 7.74
CA VAL A 332 5.08 -10.54 8.28
C VAL A 332 6.38 -10.12 7.58
N ASP A 333 7.10 -11.06 6.99
CA ASP A 333 8.39 -10.82 6.35
C ASP A 333 8.23 -10.05 5.02
N PHE A 334 7.04 -10.10 4.41
CA PHE A 334 6.73 -9.37 3.17
C PHE A 334 6.12 -7.99 3.42
N ARG A 335 5.98 -7.57 4.69
CA ARG A 335 5.50 -6.24 5.04
C ARG A 335 6.43 -5.17 4.48
N CYS A 336 5.88 -4.11 3.92
CA CYS A 336 6.62 -3.05 3.22
C CYS A 336 7.40 -3.54 1.98
N SER A 337 7.05 -4.69 1.40
CA SER A 337 7.60 -5.11 0.11
C SER A 337 7.13 -4.19 -1.01
N ASP A 338 8.07 -3.63 -1.77
CA ASP A 338 7.79 -2.66 -2.84
C ASP A 338 7.24 -3.31 -4.13
N VAL A 339 7.38 -4.62 -4.27
CA VAL A 339 6.87 -5.35 -5.44
C VAL A 339 5.38 -5.65 -5.30
N SER A 340 4.70 -5.90 -6.41
CA SER A 340 3.28 -6.27 -6.41
C SER A 340 3.06 -7.73 -6.04
N SER A 341 4.05 -8.58 -6.32
CA SER A 341 3.96 -10.02 -6.17
C SER A 341 5.34 -10.60 -5.86
N THR A 342 5.42 -11.44 -4.83
CA THR A 342 6.60 -12.24 -4.51
C THR A 342 6.24 -13.72 -4.61
N VAL A 343 6.73 -14.40 -5.64
CA VAL A 343 6.51 -15.84 -5.82
C VAL A 343 7.32 -16.61 -4.77
N ASP A 344 6.66 -17.51 -4.07
CA ASP A 344 7.31 -18.48 -3.18
C ASP A 344 7.70 -19.71 -4.00
N SER A 345 8.98 -19.76 -4.41
CA SER A 345 9.46 -20.77 -5.35
C SER A 345 9.41 -22.18 -4.76
N SER A 346 9.54 -22.29 -3.43
CA SER A 346 9.53 -23.54 -2.69
C SER A 346 8.16 -24.21 -2.68
N LEU A 347 7.10 -23.42 -2.92
CA LEU A 347 5.71 -23.88 -2.95
C LEU A 347 5.13 -23.98 -4.36
N THR A 348 5.92 -23.75 -5.41
CA THR A 348 5.52 -24.07 -6.77
C THR A 348 5.43 -25.58 -6.94
N MET A 349 4.28 -26.05 -7.44
CA MET A 349 4.05 -27.48 -7.66
C MET A 349 3.54 -27.70 -9.08
N VAL A 350 3.94 -28.83 -9.67
CA VAL A 350 3.36 -29.31 -10.92
C VAL A 350 2.85 -30.72 -10.68
N MET A 351 1.55 -30.91 -10.89
CA MET A 351 0.88 -32.21 -10.78
C MET A 351 0.65 -32.75 -12.19
N GLY A 352 1.08 -33.99 -12.42
CA GLY A 352 1.21 -34.51 -13.78
C GLY A 352 2.33 -33.74 -14.51
N ASP A 353 1.99 -33.15 -15.65
CA ASP A 353 2.88 -32.26 -16.40
C ASP A 353 2.18 -30.97 -16.86
N ASP A 354 0.90 -30.79 -16.51
CA ASP A 354 0.05 -29.71 -17.02
C ASP A 354 -0.75 -28.96 -15.95
N MET A 355 -0.74 -29.40 -14.68
CA MET A 355 -1.43 -28.71 -13.59
C MET A 355 -0.44 -28.00 -12.66
N VAL A 356 -0.32 -26.69 -12.84
CA VAL A 356 0.64 -25.83 -12.14
C VAL A 356 -0.05 -25.13 -10.97
N LYS A 357 0.55 -25.20 -9.78
CA LYS A 357 0.21 -24.43 -8.59
C LYS A 357 1.32 -23.45 -8.28
N VAL A 358 0.97 -22.19 -8.06
CA VAL A 358 1.91 -21.12 -7.67
C VAL A 358 1.35 -20.36 -6.47
N ILE A 359 2.22 -20.12 -5.49
CA ILE A 359 1.95 -19.29 -4.31
C ILE A 359 2.68 -17.96 -4.49
N ALA A 360 1.97 -16.85 -4.27
CA ALA A 360 2.56 -15.52 -4.34
C ALA A 360 2.08 -14.59 -3.23
N TRP A 361 3.02 -14.05 -2.46
CA TRP A 361 2.81 -13.08 -1.39
C TRP A 361 2.68 -11.66 -1.93
N TYR A 362 1.97 -10.82 -1.19
CA TYR A 362 1.87 -9.39 -1.45
C TYR A 362 1.47 -8.61 -0.20
N ASP A 363 2.16 -7.50 0.06
CA ASP A 363 1.64 -6.49 0.99
C ASP A 363 0.47 -5.77 0.31
N ASN A 364 -0.74 -6.13 0.73
CA ASN A 364 -1.98 -5.61 0.15
C ASN A 364 -2.22 -4.11 0.40
N GLU A 365 -1.40 -3.46 1.23
CA GLU A 365 -1.46 -2.02 1.46
C GLU A 365 -0.25 -1.30 0.85
N TRP A 366 0.98 -1.77 1.08
CA TRP A 366 2.21 -1.09 0.65
C TRP A 366 2.54 -1.29 -0.84
N GLY A 367 2.71 -2.54 -1.28
CA GLY A 367 3.00 -2.84 -2.70
C GLY A 367 1.92 -2.30 -3.62
N TYR A 368 0.64 -2.38 -3.22
CA TYR A 368 -0.46 -1.74 -3.95
C TYR A 368 -0.33 -0.21 -4.02
N SER A 369 0.03 0.45 -2.91
CA SER A 369 0.21 1.91 -2.89
C SER A 369 1.38 2.36 -3.75
N GLN A 370 2.47 1.59 -3.81
CA GLN A 370 3.55 1.82 -4.76
C GLN A 370 3.03 1.81 -6.21
N ARG A 371 2.17 0.85 -6.57
CA ARG A 371 1.53 0.81 -7.90
C ARG A 371 0.61 1.99 -8.18
N VAL A 372 -0.06 2.53 -7.15
CA VAL A 372 -0.87 3.75 -7.32
C VAL A 372 0.02 4.95 -7.64
N VAL A 373 1.16 5.09 -6.96
CA VAL A 373 2.12 6.17 -7.27
C VAL A 373 2.74 5.97 -8.66
N ASP A 374 3.12 4.74 -9.02
CA ASP A 374 3.65 4.42 -10.36
C ASP A 374 2.66 4.79 -11.48
N LEU A 375 1.38 4.44 -11.32
CA LEU A 375 0.36 4.76 -12.31
C LEU A 375 0.09 6.27 -12.36
N ALA A 376 0.13 6.97 -11.22
CA ALA A 376 0.03 8.42 -11.19
C ALA A 376 1.22 9.10 -11.88
N ASP A 377 2.45 8.58 -11.71
CA ASP A 377 3.65 9.05 -12.40
C ASP A 377 3.50 8.85 -13.94
N ILE A 378 2.98 7.70 -14.39
CA ILE A 378 2.66 7.47 -15.82
C ILE A 378 1.66 8.51 -16.34
N VAL A 379 0.59 8.78 -15.58
CA VAL A 379 -0.42 9.79 -15.93
C VAL A 379 0.22 11.18 -16.03
N ALA A 380 1.10 11.53 -15.10
CA ALA A 380 1.78 12.82 -15.07
C ALA A 380 2.77 13.01 -16.23
N ASN A 381 3.56 11.98 -16.54
CA ASN A 381 4.54 12.05 -17.63
C ASN A 381 3.88 12.08 -19.02
N ASN A 382 2.65 11.59 -19.12
CA ASN A 382 1.85 11.68 -20.35
C ASN A 382 0.83 12.83 -20.31
N TRP A 383 0.95 13.72 -19.32
CA TRP A 383 0.07 14.87 -19.17
C TRP A 383 0.43 15.94 -20.21
N LYS A 384 -0.52 16.26 -21.09
CA LYS A 384 -0.39 17.33 -22.09
C LYS A 384 -1.19 18.56 -21.69
#